data_AF-V5IBM7-F1
#
_entry.id   AF-V5IBM7-F1
#
_cell.length_a   1.000
_cell.length_b   1.000
_cell.length_c   1.000
_cell.angle_alpha   90.00
_cell.angle_beta   90.00
_cell.angle_gamma   90.00
#
_symmetry.space_group_name_H-M   'P 1'
#
loop_
_entity.id
_entity.type
_entity.pdbx_description
1 polymer ?
#
loop_
_entity_poly.entity_id
_entity_poly.type
_entity_poly.pdbx_seq_one_letter_code
_entity_poly.pdbx_strand_id
1 'polypeptide(L)'
;MNMYFGLMLAVLFTYVQCTAKCNCPALERYLLDQPQYNQFRNPWPFLGSAERLYLKYMPHLKDFTNINCVISDFIKYDSSSDSVERNVSWTILGETPKRDTLDVELEKSSKSVSEFTAKVGYRSWDFDTIYVDIKCLIVKISHTQTGHKRLCLLWVKEKYLQNPLRHCRFLYDVFCNWKRDNLKPTKDCDKGIKKKDKRPPRADIQNSGATRPPR
;
A
#
# COMPACT_ATOMS: atom_id res chain seq x y z
N MET A 1 4.02 14.31 27.04
CA MET A 1 4.11 12.85 27.22
C MET A 1 3.63 12.20 25.93
N ASN A 2 4.54 11.62 25.15
CA ASN A 2 4.32 11.34 23.73
C ASN A 2 3.21 10.32 23.51
N MET A 3 2.21 10.68 22.71
CA MET A 3 1.08 9.83 22.30
C MET A 3 1.51 8.45 21.74
N TYR A 4 2.72 8.37 21.17
CA TYR A 4 3.40 7.12 20.78
C TYR A 4 3.70 6.20 21.96
N PHE A 5 4.14 6.74 23.09
CA PHE A 5 4.32 5.99 24.33
C PHE A 5 2.97 5.50 24.85
N GLY A 6 1.91 6.31 24.69
CA GLY A 6 0.53 5.90 24.95
C GLY A 6 0.07 4.73 24.07
N LEU A 7 0.41 4.73 22.78
CA LEU A 7 0.07 3.65 21.86
C LEU A 7 0.85 2.36 22.14
N MET A 8 2.15 2.47 22.46
CA MET A 8 2.98 1.33 22.88
C MET A 8 2.51 0.78 24.23
N LEU A 9 2.16 1.66 25.19
CA LEU A 9 1.56 1.26 26.46
C LEU A 9 0.19 0.63 26.24
N ALA A 10 -0.65 1.13 25.34
CA ALA A 10 -1.96 0.51 25.06
C ALA A 10 -1.81 -0.89 24.45
N VAL A 11 -0.84 -1.10 23.55
CA VAL A 11 -0.49 -2.45 23.03
C VAL A 11 -0.02 -3.37 24.16
N LEU A 12 0.82 -2.87 25.07
CA LEU A 12 1.30 -3.65 26.22
C LEU A 12 0.19 -3.89 27.27
N PHE A 13 -0.67 -2.90 27.50
CA PHE A 13 -1.72 -2.93 28.51
C PHE A 13 -2.88 -3.82 28.07
N THR A 14 -3.22 -3.82 26.78
CA THR A 14 -4.15 -4.81 26.20
C THR A 14 -3.58 -6.22 26.28
N TYR A 15 -2.29 -6.41 26.01
CA TYR A 15 -1.64 -7.71 26.22
C TYR A 15 -1.75 -8.17 27.68
N VAL A 16 -1.48 -7.30 28.65
CA VAL A 16 -1.60 -7.59 30.09
C VAL A 16 -3.06 -7.82 30.51
N GLN A 17 -4.01 -6.97 30.10
CA GLN A 17 -5.42 -7.15 30.42
C GLN A 17 -6.04 -8.41 29.79
N CYS A 18 -5.53 -8.86 28.64
CA CYS A 18 -5.96 -10.11 28.02
C CYS A 18 -5.50 -11.35 28.76
N THR A 19 -4.36 -11.32 29.46
CA THR A 19 -3.96 -12.45 30.32
C THR A 19 -4.91 -12.65 31.52
N ALA A 20 -5.68 -11.61 31.88
CA ALA A 20 -6.60 -11.63 33.03
C ALA A 20 -8.06 -11.98 32.68
N LYS A 21 -8.46 -12.04 31.40
CA LYS A 21 -9.84 -12.36 30.97
C LYS A 21 -9.87 -13.29 29.76
N CYS A 22 -10.55 -14.44 29.89
CA CYS A 22 -10.61 -15.49 28.85
C CYS A 22 -11.27 -15.08 27.51
N ASN A 23 -11.98 -13.96 27.44
CA ASN A 23 -12.61 -13.44 26.22
C ASN A 23 -12.07 -12.05 25.89
N CYS A 24 -10.88 -12.01 25.31
CA CYS A 24 -10.30 -10.76 24.83
C CYS A 24 -10.63 -10.58 23.34
N PRO A 25 -11.21 -9.43 22.92
CA PRO A 25 -11.29 -9.11 21.50
C PRO A 25 -9.87 -9.08 20.91
N ALA A 26 -9.72 -9.49 19.66
CA ALA A 26 -8.42 -9.44 18.98
C ALA A 26 -7.82 -8.04 19.13
N LEU A 27 -6.52 -7.96 19.47
CA LEU A 27 -5.77 -6.71 19.66
C LEU A 27 -6.01 -5.70 18.52
N GLU A 28 -6.16 -6.22 17.30
CA GLU A 28 -6.55 -5.49 16.10
C GLU A 28 -7.86 -4.71 16.29
N ARG A 29 -8.94 -5.33 16.78
CA ARG A 29 -10.22 -4.63 17.05
C ARG A 29 -10.08 -3.57 18.14
N TYR A 30 -9.35 -3.87 19.21
CA TYR A 30 -9.23 -2.92 20.31
C TYR A 30 -8.48 -1.65 19.91
N LEU A 31 -7.45 -1.74 19.06
CA LEU A 31 -6.66 -0.56 18.68
C LEU A 31 -7.18 0.13 17.41
N LEU A 32 -7.82 -0.61 16.50
CA LEU A 32 -8.39 -0.02 15.29
C LEU A 32 -9.76 0.62 15.53
N ASP A 33 -10.60 0.09 16.41
CA ASP A 33 -11.98 0.55 16.58
C ASP A 33 -12.13 1.75 17.53
N GLN A 34 -11.03 2.22 18.13
CA GLN A 34 -11.05 3.29 19.14
C GLN A 34 -10.83 4.68 18.53
N PRO A 35 -11.77 5.64 18.69
CA PRO A 35 -11.72 6.94 18.01
C PRO A 35 -10.45 7.75 18.25
N GLN A 36 -9.83 7.63 19.43
CA GLN A 36 -8.59 8.34 19.78
C GLN A 36 -7.39 7.98 18.89
N TYR A 37 -7.44 6.84 18.19
CA TYR A 37 -6.39 6.42 17.26
C TYR A 37 -6.67 6.80 15.81
N ASN A 38 -7.83 7.37 15.49
CA ASN A 38 -8.19 7.77 14.12
C ASN A 38 -7.17 8.75 13.49
N GLN A 39 -6.53 9.59 14.30
CA GLN A 39 -5.47 10.49 13.85
C GLN A 39 -4.24 9.75 13.27
N PHE A 40 -3.98 8.53 13.73
CA PHE A 40 -2.93 7.65 13.20
C PHE A 40 -3.47 6.70 12.14
N ARG A 41 -4.71 6.88 11.71
CA ARG A 41 -5.35 6.05 10.69
C ARG A 41 -5.84 6.86 9.50
N ASN A 42 -5.79 8.19 9.54
CA ASN A 42 -6.13 9.01 8.38
C ASN A 42 -4.93 9.10 7.42
N PRO A 43 -4.94 8.40 6.26
CA PRO A 43 -3.78 8.32 5.38
C PRO A 43 -3.62 9.57 4.50
N TRP A 44 -4.61 10.45 4.42
CA TRP A 44 -4.67 11.54 3.44
C TRP A 44 -3.50 12.52 3.52
N PRO A 45 -3.04 12.98 4.71
CA PRO A 45 -1.85 13.82 4.80
C PRO A 45 -0.56 13.14 4.29
N PHE A 46 -0.50 11.80 4.35
CA PHE A 46 0.62 11.03 3.83
C PHE A 46 0.52 10.83 2.32
N LEU A 47 -0.64 10.35 1.85
CA LEU A 47 -0.90 10.04 0.44
C LEU A 47 -0.93 11.29 -0.44
N GLY A 48 -1.46 12.41 0.07
CA GLY A 48 -1.50 13.69 -0.65
C GLY A 48 -0.17 14.47 -0.62
N SER A 49 0.87 13.95 0.03
CA SER A 49 2.16 14.66 0.06
C SER A 49 2.91 14.54 -1.27
N ALA A 50 3.59 15.61 -1.67
CA ALA A 50 4.45 15.63 -2.86
C ALA A 50 5.73 14.78 -2.71
N GLU A 51 5.98 14.20 -1.55
CA GLU A 51 7.15 13.35 -1.30
C GLU A 51 7.04 12.04 -2.06
N ARG A 52 8.15 11.58 -2.65
CA ARG A 52 8.28 10.24 -3.22
C ARG A 52 8.17 9.19 -2.12
N LEU A 53 7.36 8.17 -2.37
CA LEU A 53 7.12 7.06 -1.46
C LEU A 53 7.79 5.79 -1.97
N TYR A 54 8.28 4.98 -1.05
CA TYR A 54 8.95 3.71 -1.32
C TYR A 54 8.26 2.58 -0.56
N LEU A 55 7.98 1.48 -1.25
CA LEU A 55 7.46 0.29 -0.60
C LEU A 55 8.63 -0.43 0.08
N LYS A 56 8.54 -0.58 1.40
CA LYS A 56 9.56 -1.26 2.20
C LYS A 56 9.19 -2.71 2.46
N TYR A 57 7.94 -2.96 2.85
CA TYR A 57 7.41 -4.30 3.09
C TYR A 57 6.19 -4.57 2.24
N MET A 58 6.11 -5.80 1.72
CA MET A 58 4.92 -6.32 1.06
C MET A 58 4.67 -7.77 1.50
N PRO A 59 3.45 -8.29 1.33
CA PRO A 59 3.20 -9.70 1.60
C PRO A 59 4.00 -10.55 0.61
N HIS A 60 4.43 -11.73 1.06
CA HIS A 60 5.08 -12.68 0.18
C HIS A 60 4.06 -13.26 -0.81
N LEU A 61 4.11 -12.81 -2.06
CA LEU A 61 3.22 -13.22 -3.14
C LEU A 61 4.06 -13.89 -4.22
N LYS A 62 3.71 -15.13 -4.59
CA LYS A 62 4.48 -15.94 -5.55
C LYS A 62 4.70 -15.25 -6.90
N ASP A 63 3.75 -14.43 -7.32
CA ASP A 63 3.81 -13.72 -8.61
C ASP A 63 4.70 -12.47 -8.60
N PHE A 64 5.19 -12.06 -7.41
CA PHE A 64 5.94 -10.81 -7.22
C PHE A 64 7.41 -11.02 -6.82
N THR A 65 7.95 -12.24 -7.00
CA THR A 65 9.33 -12.57 -6.57
C THR A 65 10.42 -11.83 -7.32
N ASN A 66 10.14 -11.33 -8.53
CA ASN A 66 11.11 -10.65 -9.39
C ASN A 66 10.90 -9.14 -9.42
N ILE A 67 10.24 -8.56 -8.42
CA ILE A 67 10.00 -7.12 -8.36
C ILE A 67 10.86 -6.50 -7.26
N ASN A 68 11.48 -5.36 -7.60
CA ASN A 68 12.18 -4.51 -6.65
C ASN A 68 11.92 -3.03 -6.97
N CYS A 69 12.38 -2.13 -6.10
CA CYS A 69 12.32 -0.69 -6.31
C CYS A 69 10.90 -0.21 -6.65
N VAL A 70 9.94 -0.55 -5.79
CA VAL A 70 8.55 -0.10 -5.95
C VAL A 70 8.43 1.29 -5.34
N ILE A 71 8.09 2.27 -6.18
CA ILE A 71 8.00 3.69 -5.83
C ILE A 71 6.63 4.26 -6.20
N SER A 72 6.21 5.30 -5.50
CA SER A 72 5.00 6.07 -5.80
C SER A 72 5.28 7.57 -5.79
N ASP A 73 5.18 8.18 -6.97
CA ASP A 73 5.39 9.60 -7.22
C ASP A 73 4.06 10.34 -7.27
N PHE A 74 4.01 11.51 -6.64
CA PHE A 74 2.83 12.37 -6.69
C PHE A 74 2.67 12.96 -8.10
N ILE A 75 1.46 12.92 -8.65
CA ILE A 75 1.12 13.60 -9.91
C ILE A 75 0.34 14.86 -9.58
N LYS A 76 -0.86 14.70 -9.02
CA LYS A 76 -1.75 15.81 -8.69
C LYS A 76 -2.72 15.45 -7.56
N TYR A 77 -3.32 16.48 -6.99
CA TYR A 77 -4.54 16.39 -6.22
C TYR A 77 -5.66 16.97 -7.06
N ASP A 78 -6.73 16.21 -7.26
CA ASP A 78 -7.89 16.65 -8.01
C ASP A 78 -8.95 17.18 -7.04
N SER A 79 -9.13 18.50 -7.02
CA SER A 79 -10.11 19.14 -6.14
C SER A 79 -11.55 18.86 -6.53
N SER A 80 -11.81 18.42 -7.77
CA SER A 80 -13.17 18.15 -8.24
C SER A 80 -13.72 16.82 -7.71
N SER A 81 -12.85 15.81 -7.62
CA SER A 81 -13.17 14.46 -7.13
C SER A 81 -12.63 14.19 -5.72
N ASP A 82 -11.93 15.15 -5.11
CA ASP A 82 -11.23 14.98 -3.82
C ASP A 82 -10.32 13.73 -3.83
N SER A 83 -9.63 13.52 -4.95
CA SER A 83 -8.78 12.35 -5.20
C SER A 83 -7.30 12.73 -5.36
N VAL A 84 -6.41 11.77 -5.08
CA VAL A 84 -4.97 11.93 -5.27
C VAL A 84 -4.52 11.01 -6.40
N GLU A 85 -3.87 11.57 -7.41
CA GLU A 85 -3.27 10.79 -8.48
C GLU A 85 -1.78 10.60 -8.23
N ARG A 86 -1.31 9.34 -8.32
CA ARG A 86 0.10 8.98 -8.15
C ARG A 86 0.56 8.02 -9.24
N ASN A 87 1.78 8.20 -9.72
CA ASN A 87 2.44 7.23 -10.58
C ASN A 87 3.11 6.17 -9.71
N VAL A 88 2.68 4.92 -9.81
CA VAL A 88 3.36 3.78 -9.18
C VAL A 88 4.24 3.11 -10.21
N SER A 89 5.51 2.88 -9.88
CA SER A 89 6.43 2.15 -10.74
C SER A 89 7.26 1.15 -9.98
N TRP A 90 7.73 0.13 -10.68
CA TRP A 90 8.56 -0.92 -10.11
C TRP A 90 9.54 -1.46 -11.14
N THR A 91 10.65 -2.00 -10.64
CA THR A 91 11.66 -2.65 -11.46
C THR A 91 11.43 -4.15 -11.49
N ILE A 92 11.34 -4.71 -12.69
CA ILE A 92 11.29 -6.15 -12.92
C ILE A 92 12.73 -6.62 -13.11
N LEU A 93 13.17 -7.53 -12.23
CA LEU A 93 14.48 -8.16 -12.24
C LEU A 93 14.56 -9.20 -13.36
N GLY A 94 15.68 -9.23 -14.06
CA GLY A 94 16.01 -10.15 -15.16
C GLY A 94 17.40 -9.81 -15.71
N GLU A 95 17.80 -10.43 -16.83
CA GLU A 95 19.09 -10.13 -17.48
C GLU A 95 19.25 -8.64 -17.81
N THR A 96 18.15 -8.02 -18.25
CA THR A 96 18.05 -6.58 -18.46
C THR A 96 16.90 -6.04 -17.61
N PRO A 97 17.18 -5.33 -16.49
CA PRO A 97 16.13 -4.78 -15.65
C PRO A 97 15.28 -3.77 -16.43
N LYS A 98 13.97 -3.86 -16.26
CA LYS A 98 12.99 -2.98 -16.91
C LYS A 98 12.08 -2.35 -15.87
N ARG A 99 11.69 -1.10 -16.10
CA ARG A 99 10.74 -0.40 -15.25
C ARG A 99 9.34 -0.46 -15.84
N ASP A 100 8.39 -0.98 -15.08
CA ASP A 100 6.97 -0.89 -15.39
C ASP A 100 6.31 0.20 -14.54
N THR A 101 5.19 0.75 -15.02
CA THR A 101 4.56 1.92 -14.40
C THR A 101 3.07 1.96 -14.70
N LEU A 102 2.29 2.47 -13.74
CA LEU A 102 0.88 2.76 -13.88
C LEU A 102 0.51 4.00 -13.07
N ASP A 103 -0.51 4.71 -13.54
CA ASP A 103 -1.11 5.82 -12.81
C ASP A 103 -2.26 5.26 -11.96
N VAL A 104 -2.28 5.64 -10.68
CA VAL A 104 -3.27 5.23 -9.68
C VAL A 104 -4.00 6.45 -9.21
N GLU A 105 -5.33 6.40 -9.26
CA GLU A 105 -6.19 7.34 -8.57
C GLU A 105 -6.57 6.79 -7.19
N LEU A 106 -6.38 7.59 -6.15
CA LEU A 106 -6.70 7.27 -4.76
C LEU A 106 -7.90 8.10 -4.33
N GLU A 107 -8.98 7.42 -3.95
CA GLU A 107 -10.24 8.04 -3.52
C GLU A 107 -10.54 7.77 -2.05
N LYS A 108 -11.16 8.75 -1.39
CA LYS A 108 -11.64 8.59 0.00
C LYS A 108 -12.80 7.60 0.06
N SER A 109 -12.77 6.72 1.06
CA SER A 109 -13.98 5.97 1.41
C SER A 109 -15.00 6.91 2.03
N SER A 110 -16.24 6.83 1.58
CA SER A 110 -17.37 7.52 2.22
C SER A 110 -17.76 6.89 3.57
N LYS A 111 -17.27 5.69 3.87
CA LYS A 111 -17.61 4.92 5.07
C LYS A 111 -16.67 5.19 6.25
N SER A 112 -15.38 5.39 5.97
CA SER A 112 -14.36 5.56 7.01
C SER A 112 -13.21 6.42 6.52
N VAL A 113 -12.71 7.31 7.40
CA VAL A 113 -11.50 8.10 7.14
C VAL A 113 -10.23 7.24 7.05
N SER A 114 -10.26 6.02 7.60
CA SER A 114 -9.12 5.09 7.54
C SER A 114 -9.06 4.30 6.25
N GLU A 115 -10.15 4.31 5.47
CA GLU A 115 -10.28 3.52 4.26
C GLU A 115 -10.10 4.38 3.02
N PHE A 116 -9.50 3.80 1.98
CA PHE A 116 -9.39 4.42 0.67
C PHE A 116 -9.37 3.36 -0.42
N THR A 117 -9.72 3.76 -1.63
CA THR A 117 -9.74 2.90 -2.81
C THR A 117 -8.69 3.39 -3.80
N ALA A 118 -7.89 2.47 -4.32
CA ALA A 118 -6.99 2.70 -5.44
C ALA A 118 -7.62 2.21 -6.73
N LYS A 119 -7.70 3.04 -7.76
CA LYS A 119 -8.26 2.71 -9.08
C LYS A 119 -7.19 2.75 -10.17
N VAL A 120 -7.22 1.75 -11.05
CA VAL A 120 -6.41 1.67 -12.27
C VAL A 120 -7.31 1.18 -13.40
N GLY A 121 -7.76 2.09 -14.26
CA GLY A 121 -8.78 1.81 -15.27
C GLY A 121 -10.05 1.27 -14.63
N TYR A 122 -10.50 0.09 -15.03
CA TYR A 122 -11.71 -0.56 -14.48
C TYR A 122 -11.47 -1.38 -13.21
N ARG A 123 -10.23 -1.46 -12.71
CA ARG A 123 -9.88 -2.24 -11.53
C ARG A 123 -9.78 -1.33 -10.32
N SER A 124 -10.28 -1.80 -9.18
CA SER A 124 -10.19 -1.12 -7.90
C SER A 124 -9.69 -2.05 -6.79
N TRP A 125 -8.94 -1.48 -5.86
CA TRP A 125 -8.48 -2.15 -4.66
C TRP A 125 -8.74 -1.29 -3.43
N ASP A 126 -9.24 -1.89 -2.37
CA ASP A 126 -9.64 -1.21 -1.15
C ASP A 126 -8.59 -1.49 -0.09
N PHE A 127 -8.25 -0.43 0.64
CA PHE A 127 -7.23 -0.47 1.67
C PHE A 127 -7.79 0.10 2.96
N ASP A 128 -7.43 -0.53 4.08
CA ASP A 128 -7.65 0.01 5.41
C ASP A 128 -6.32 0.41 6.03
N THR A 129 -6.25 1.60 6.59
CA THR A 129 -5.06 2.14 7.22
C THR A 129 -4.92 1.58 8.63
N ILE A 130 -3.85 0.85 8.87
CA ILE A 130 -3.48 0.33 10.19
C ILE A 130 -2.77 1.41 10.98
N TYR A 131 -1.86 2.12 10.33
CA TYR A 131 -1.06 3.15 10.97
C TYR A 131 -0.49 4.13 9.96
N VAL A 132 -0.43 5.39 10.32
CA VAL A 132 0.25 6.43 9.57
C VAL A 132 0.85 7.48 10.49
N ASP A 133 2.04 7.92 10.14
CA ASP A 133 2.68 9.10 10.70
C ASP A 133 3.40 9.89 9.61
N ILE A 134 4.23 10.86 10.00
CA ILE A 134 4.99 11.66 9.02
C ILE A 134 6.03 10.86 8.24
N LYS A 135 6.36 9.63 8.66
CA LYS A 135 7.49 8.82 8.15
C LYS A 135 7.02 7.63 7.32
N CYS A 136 5.97 6.94 7.76
CA CYS A 136 5.50 5.70 7.17
C CYS A 136 3.99 5.58 7.17
N LEU A 137 3.50 4.70 6.29
CA LEU A 137 2.11 4.32 6.15
C LEU A 137 2.02 2.80 6.07
N ILE A 138 1.21 2.20 6.94
CA ILE A 138 0.88 0.78 6.95
C ILE A 138 -0.58 0.64 6.54
N VAL A 139 -0.80 -0.03 5.42
CA VAL A 139 -2.14 -0.31 4.91
C VAL A 139 -2.34 -1.79 4.75
N LYS A 140 -3.55 -2.24 5.04
CA LYS A 140 -4.02 -3.60 4.87
C LYS A 140 -4.88 -3.68 3.62
N ILE A 141 -4.63 -4.68 2.78
CA ILE A 141 -5.45 -4.95 1.60
C ILE A 141 -6.78 -5.54 2.10
N SER A 142 -7.90 -5.01 1.62
CA SER A 142 -9.22 -5.40 2.10
C SER A 142 -9.45 -6.91 2.02
N HIS A 143 -10.07 -7.45 3.08
CA HIS A 143 -10.34 -8.88 3.21
C HIS A 143 -11.24 -9.40 2.10
N THR A 144 -12.19 -8.59 1.61
CA THR A 144 -13.10 -8.96 0.52
C THR A 144 -12.36 -9.25 -0.78
N GLN A 145 -11.17 -8.68 -0.96
CA GLN A 145 -10.39 -8.80 -2.18
C GLN A 145 -9.37 -9.94 -2.14
N THR A 146 -8.98 -10.38 -0.93
CA THR A 146 -7.87 -11.32 -0.77
C THR A 146 -8.23 -12.60 -0.02
N GLY A 147 -9.38 -12.65 0.66
CA GLY A 147 -9.71 -13.74 1.58
C GLY A 147 -8.74 -13.89 2.75
N HIS A 148 -7.77 -12.98 2.89
CA HIS A 148 -6.66 -13.07 3.82
C HIS A 148 -6.66 -11.87 4.77
N LYS A 149 -6.63 -12.16 6.07
CA LYS A 149 -6.79 -11.13 7.11
C LYS A 149 -5.54 -10.29 7.40
N ARG A 150 -4.37 -10.58 6.82
CA ARG A 150 -3.09 -9.98 7.25
C ARG A 150 -2.13 -9.58 6.12
N LEU A 151 -2.65 -9.32 4.92
CA LEU A 151 -1.83 -8.81 3.82
C LEU A 151 -1.72 -7.29 3.95
N CYS A 152 -0.51 -6.82 4.26
CA CYS A 152 -0.24 -5.39 4.44
C CYS A 152 0.91 -4.92 3.56
N LEU A 153 0.94 -3.60 3.34
CA LEU A 153 2.02 -2.88 2.69
C LEU A 153 2.58 -1.86 3.69
N LEU A 154 3.90 -1.72 3.74
CA LEU A 154 4.57 -0.63 4.46
C LEU A 154 5.22 0.32 3.46
N TRP A 155 4.67 1.52 3.35
CA TRP A 155 5.21 2.63 2.57
C TRP A 155 6.01 3.57 3.45
N VAL A 156 7.07 4.14 2.89
CA VAL A 156 8.01 5.03 3.59
C VAL A 156 8.35 6.22 2.69
N LYS A 157 8.36 7.42 3.24
CA LYS A 157 8.83 8.62 2.51
C LYS A 157 10.33 8.60 2.31
N GLU A 158 10.80 9.05 1.15
CA GLU A 158 12.22 9.02 0.74
C GLU A 158 13.18 9.50 1.84
N LYS A 159 12.89 10.65 2.46
CA LYS A 159 13.75 11.27 3.48
C LYS A 159 13.97 10.42 4.72
N TYR A 160 13.15 9.39 4.93
CA TYR A 160 13.25 8.46 6.06
C TYR A 160 13.73 7.06 5.69
N LEU A 161 14.20 6.82 4.47
CA LEU A 161 14.72 5.51 4.07
C LEU A 161 15.88 5.03 4.95
N GLN A 162 16.76 5.95 5.37
CA GLN A 162 17.88 5.66 6.27
C GLN A 162 17.47 5.59 7.75
N ASN A 163 16.24 5.98 8.08
CA ASN A 163 15.74 5.86 9.45
C ASN A 163 15.46 4.37 9.75
N PRO A 164 15.81 3.87 10.95
CA PRO A 164 15.52 2.49 11.30
C PRO A 164 14.02 2.16 11.35
N LEU A 165 13.14 3.17 11.52
CA LEU A 165 11.68 3.03 11.53
C LEU A 165 11.20 1.92 12.47
N ARG A 166 11.81 1.84 13.66
CA ARG A 166 11.56 0.76 14.63
C ARG A 166 10.09 0.65 15.00
N HIS A 167 9.39 1.78 15.14
CA HIS A 167 7.96 1.81 15.46
C HIS A 167 7.10 1.29 14.31
N CYS A 168 7.32 1.73 13.06
CA CYS A 168 6.60 1.23 11.89
C CYS A 168 6.81 -0.28 11.72
N ARG A 169 8.06 -0.75 11.91
CA ARG A 169 8.38 -2.18 11.84
C ARG A 169 7.64 -2.97 12.92
N PHE A 170 7.67 -2.50 14.16
CA PHE A 170 6.97 -3.12 15.28
C PHE A 170 5.46 -3.21 15.02
N LEU A 171 4.83 -2.11 14.62
CA LEU A 171 3.39 -2.09 14.33
C LEU A 171 3.03 -3.02 13.17
N TYR A 172 3.85 -3.06 12.11
CA TYR A 172 3.66 -4.02 11.03
C TYR A 172 3.72 -5.46 11.56
N ASP A 173 4.72 -5.79 12.39
CA ASP A 173 4.90 -7.16 12.92
C ASP A 173 3.75 -7.59 13.84
N VAL A 174 3.13 -6.64 14.56
CA VAL A 174 1.97 -6.88 15.45
C VAL A 174 0.67 -7.08 14.67
N PHE A 175 0.37 -6.22 13.70
CA PHE A 175 -0.94 -6.20 13.02
C PHE A 175 -1.00 -6.98 11.71
N CYS A 176 0.15 -7.21 11.09
CA CYS A 176 0.25 -7.84 9.77
C CYS A 176 0.90 -9.22 9.85
N ASN A 177 1.15 -9.83 8.68
CA ASN A 177 1.85 -11.11 8.63
C ASN A 177 3.37 -10.89 8.80
N TRP A 178 3.99 -11.63 9.71
CA TRP A 178 5.45 -11.62 9.90
C TRP A 178 6.20 -12.12 8.65
N LYS A 179 5.56 -13.02 7.86
CA LYS A 179 6.08 -13.48 6.57
C LYS A 179 5.82 -12.41 5.51
N ARG A 180 6.84 -11.57 5.31
CA ARG A 180 6.85 -10.44 4.37
C ARG A 180 8.12 -10.45 3.53
N ASP A 181 8.01 -9.88 2.33
CA ASP A 181 9.18 -9.52 1.56
C ASP A 181 9.66 -8.13 1.97
N ASN A 182 10.95 -8.03 2.27
CA ASN A 182 11.61 -6.76 2.56
C ASN A 182 12.38 -6.31 1.33
N LEU A 183 11.83 -5.32 0.63
CA LEU A 183 12.39 -4.81 -0.63
C LEU A 183 13.67 -3.99 -0.42
N LYS A 184 14.01 -3.62 0.83
CA LYS A 184 15.18 -2.81 1.18
C LYS A 184 15.37 -1.62 0.22
N PRO A 185 14.35 -0.75 0.04
CA PRO A 185 14.41 0.33 -0.92
C PRO A 185 15.57 1.27 -0.63
N THR A 186 16.31 1.64 -1.67
CA THR A 186 17.34 2.68 -1.62
C THR A 186 16.85 3.90 -2.40
N LYS A 187 17.35 5.08 -2.02
CA LYS A 187 17.11 6.30 -2.78
C LYS A 187 17.59 6.10 -4.24
N ASP A 188 16.82 6.62 -5.19
CA ASP A 188 17.11 6.56 -6.62
C ASP A 188 17.34 5.13 -7.17
N CYS A 189 16.76 4.09 -6.54
CA CYS A 189 16.90 2.70 -6.98
C CYS A 189 16.41 2.44 -8.42
N ASP A 190 15.69 3.40 -8.99
CA ASP A 190 15.10 3.36 -10.31
C ASP A 190 16.03 4.00 -11.36
N LYS A 191 17.01 4.82 -10.94
CA LYS A 191 17.90 5.59 -11.82
C LYS A 191 18.70 4.68 -12.75
N GLY A 192 18.69 5.00 -14.05
CA GLY A 192 19.37 4.22 -15.09
C GLY A 192 18.60 3.00 -15.60
N ILE A 193 17.45 2.66 -15.00
CA ILE A 193 16.59 1.58 -15.51
C ILE A 193 15.71 2.09 -16.64
N LYS A 194 15.77 1.42 -17.81
CA LYS A 194 14.94 1.75 -18.97
C LYS A 194 13.47 1.51 -18.65
N LYS A 195 12.61 2.49 -18.97
CA LYS A 195 11.16 2.29 -18.97
C LYS A 195 10.80 1.26 -20.04
N LYS A 196 9.95 0.32 -19.68
CA LYS A 196 9.38 -0.64 -20.62
C LYS A 196 8.52 0.13 -21.64
N ASP A 197 8.63 -0.24 -22.91
CA ASP A 197 7.80 0.35 -23.95
C ASP A 197 6.33 0.08 -23.64
N LYS A 198 5.51 1.14 -23.62
CA LYS A 198 4.05 1.00 -23.57
C LYS A 198 3.62 0.37 -24.90
N ARG A 199 3.49 -0.95 -24.96
CA ARG A 199 2.77 -1.57 -26.08
C ARG A 199 1.36 -0.99 -26.08
N PRO A 200 0.85 -0.48 -27.21
CA PRO A 200 -0.54 -0.07 -27.29
C PRO A 200 -1.44 -1.24 -26.89
N PRO A 201 -2.61 -0.98 -26.27
CA PRO A 201 -3.60 -2.02 -26.05
C PRO A 201 -3.82 -2.76 -27.36
N ARG A 202 -3.73 -4.09 -27.35
CA ARG A 202 -4.13 -4.89 -28.52
C ARG A 202 -5.57 -4.50 -28.82
N ALA A 203 -5.78 -3.83 -29.95
CA ALA A 203 -7.10 -3.74 -30.54
C ALA A 203 -7.59 -5.17 -30.71
N ASP A 204 -8.79 -5.44 -30.19
CA ASP A 204 -9.48 -6.70 -30.38
C ASP A 204 -9.46 -7.06 -31.86
N ILE A 205 -9.06 -8.30 -32.17
CA ILE A 205 -9.19 -8.86 -33.50
C ILE A 205 -10.70 -9.03 -33.74
N GLN A 206 -11.35 -7.97 -34.22
CA GLN A 206 -12.61 -8.10 -34.91
C GLN A 206 -12.33 -8.92 -36.17
N ASN A 207 -12.77 -10.18 -36.14
CA ASN A 207 -12.89 -11.01 -37.33
C ASN A 207 -13.69 -10.26 -38.38
N SER A 208 -13.00 -9.68 -39.37
CA SER A 208 -13.62 -9.26 -40.61
C SER A 208 -14.11 -10.53 -41.32
N GLY A 209 -15.42 -10.74 -41.32
CA GLY A 209 -16.07 -11.79 -42.08
C GLY A 209 -15.69 -11.70 -43.55
N ALA A 210 -14.93 -12.68 -44.03
CA ALA A 210 -14.68 -12.85 -45.45
C ALA A 210 -15.89 -13.58 -46.05
N THR A 211 -16.69 -12.84 -46.82
CA THR A 211 -17.75 -13.36 -47.67
C THR A 211 -17.14 -14.28 -48.74
N ARG A 212 -17.51 -15.57 -48.76
CA ARG A 212 -17.20 -16.49 -49.86
C ARG A 212 -18.38 -16.52 -50.84
N PRO A 213 -18.17 -16.37 -52.16
CA PRO A 213 -19.22 -16.61 -53.15
C PRO A 213 -19.32 -18.12 -53.44
N PRO A 214 -20.52 -18.70 -53.61
CA PRO A 214 -20.67 -20.07 -54.10
C PRO A 214 -20.53 -20.12 -55.62
N ARG A 215 -19.92 -21.21 -56.09
CA ARG A 215 -19.91 -21.72 -57.46
C ARG A 215 -20.92 -22.85 -57.56
#